data_AF-A0A1I7A2V0-F1
#
_entry.id   AF-A0A1I7A2V0-F1
#
_cell.length_a   1.000
_cell.length_b   1.000
_cell.length_c   1.000
_cell.angle_alpha   90.00
_cell.angle_beta   90.00
_cell.angle_gamma   90.00
#
_symmetry.space_group_name_H-M   'P 1'
#
loop_
_entity.id
_entity.type
_entity.pdbx_description
1 polymer ?
#
loop_
_entity_poly.entity_id
_entity_poly.type
_entity_poly.pdbx_seq_one_letter_code
_entity_poly.pdbx_strand_id
1 'polypeptide(L)'
;MSFSVNETAFTTGAVAREYVAQAGTVFAVAWNGPQMAPLDVLLGPYFPNYRLALATALTGANAGVDSMRVEQSGLIIEIDNHGGAFAGRVYLPQALPAGVRDDSIR
;
A
#
# COMPACT_ATOMS: atom_id res chain seq x y z
N MET A 1 -0.18 20.62 8.54
CA MET A 1 0.08 19.24 8.10
C MET A 1 -1.06 18.81 7.19
N SER A 2 -0.75 18.35 5.97
CA SER A 2 -1.76 18.03 4.95
C SER A 2 -2.42 16.66 5.18
N PHE A 3 -1.79 15.81 6.00
CA PHE A 3 -2.26 14.50 6.43
C PHE A 3 -1.63 14.14 7.79
N SER A 4 -2.13 13.07 8.42
CA SER A 4 -1.54 12.42 9.60
C SER A 4 -1.15 10.98 9.26
N VAL A 5 -0.25 10.38 10.04
CA VAL A 5 0.19 9.00 9.86
C VAL A 5 -0.10 8.21 11.13
N ASN A 6 -0.85 7.11 10.99
CA ASN A 6 -1.06 6.15 12.06
C ASN A 6 -0.16 4.94 11.82
N GLU A 7 0.61 4.54 12.81
CA GLU A 7 1.51 3.40 12.71
C GLU A 7 1.00 2.24 13.59
N THR A 8 0.96 1.04 13.02
CA THR A 8 0.54 -0.19 13.71
C THR A 8 1.64 -1.23 13.55
N ALA A 9 2.16 -1.71 14.68
CA ALA A 9 3.07 -2.86 14.73
C ALA A 9 2.28 -4.14 15.04
N PHE A 10 2.47 -5.17 14.24
CA PHE A 10 1.83 -6.47 14.38
C PHE A 10 2.75 -7.45 15.13
N THR A 11 2.17 -8.46 15.76
CA THR A 11 2.91 -9.53 16.45
C THR A 11 3.78 -10.36 15.50
N THR A 12 3.49 -10.33 14.20
CA THR A 12 4.29 -10.94 13.12
C THR A 12 5.59 -10.18 12.83
N GLY A 13 5.80 -9.02 13.46
CA GLY A 13 6.93 -8.11 13.18
C GLY A 13 6.70 -7.19 11.99
N ALA A 14 5.54 -7.30 11.32
CA ALA A 14 5.14 -6.32 10.30
C ALA A 14 4.79 -4.98 10.95
N VAL A 15 5.16 -3.89 10.29
CA VAL A 15 4.74 -2.53 10.62
C VAL A 15 3.94 -2.00 9.44
N ALA A 16 2.78 -1.39 9.72
CA ALA A 16 1.98 -0.70 8.72
C ALA A 16 1.80 0.77 9.11
N ARG A 17 1.81 1.64 8.11
CA ARG A 17 1.57 3.08 8.21
C ARG A 17 0.39 3.46 7.36
N GLU A 18 -0.66 3.99 7.99
CA GLU A 18 -1.87 4.49 7.34
C GLU A 18 -1.80 6.01 7.24
N TYR A 19 -1.94 6.54 6.03
CA TYR A 19 -1.89 7.97 5.73
C TYR A 19 -3.30 8.52 5.63
N VAL A 20 -3.65 9.40 6.56
CA VAL A 20 -5.01 9.90 6.77
C VAL A 20 -5.09 11.36 6.35
N ALA A 21 -5.91 11.66 5.34
CA ALA A 21 -6.19 13.03 4.92
C ALA A 21 -6.92 13.80 6.05
N GLN A 22 -6.95 15.13 5.98
CA GLN A 22 -7.65 15.96 6.97
C GLN A 22 -9.15 15.63 7.08
N ALA A 23 -9.76 15.09 6.02
CA ALA A 23 -11.15 14.63 6.01
C ALA A 23 -11.38 13.29 6.74
N GLY A 24 -10.33 12.66 7.29
CA GLY A 24 -10.40 11.35 7.97
C GLY A 24 -10.26 10.14 7.03
N THR A 25 -10.14 10.36 5.72
CA THR A 25 -9.99 9.29 4.74
C THR A 25 -8.55 8.77 4.69
N VAL A 26 -8.37 7.46 4.83
CA VAL A 26 -7.09 6.80 4.53
C VAL A 26 -6.92 6.77 3.01
N PHE A 27 -5.89 7.47 2.51
CA PHE A 27 -5.62 7.53 1.06
C PHE A 27 -4.39 6.71 0.65
N ALA A 28 -3.58 6.29 1.63
CA ALA A 28 -2.44 5.40 1.40
C ALA A 28 -2.17 4.51 2.61
N VAL A 29 -1.64 3.32 2.34
CA VAL A 29 -1.09 2.40 3.34
C VAL A 29 0.27 1.93 2.86
N ALA A 30 1.28 2.01 3.71
CA ALA A 30 2.59 1.42 3.49
C ALA A 30 2.87 0.36 4.55
N TRP A 31 3.63 -0.67 4.21
CA TRP A 31 4.00 -1.73 5.14
C TRP A 31 5.41 -2.23 4.89
N ASN A 32 6.03 -2.75 5.94
CA ASN A 32 7.31 -3.44 5.88
C ASN A 32 7.41 -4.47 7.02
N GLY A 33 8.08 -5.59 6.78
CA GLY A 33 8.36 -6.55 7.85
C GLY A 33 8.88 -7.90 7.36
N PRO A 34 9.21 -8.81 8.30
CA PRO A 34 9.62 -10.17 7.96
C PRO A 34 8.45 -11.04 7.47
N GLN A 35 7.21 -10.61 7.68
CA GLN A 35 5.99 -11.25 7.18
C GLN A 35 5.06 -10.19 6.58
N MET A 36 4.14 -10.63 5.72
CA MET A 36 3.10 -9.76 5.14
C MET A 36 2.20 -9.18 6.24
N ALA A 37 1.92 -7.87 6.16
CA ALA A 37 0.94 -7.23 7.03
C ALA A 37 -0.49 -7.73 6.71
N PRO A 38 -1.44 -7.71 7.66
CA PRO A 38 -2.83 -8.12 7.40
C PRO A 38 -3.54 -7.06 6.53
N LEU A 39 -3.31 -7.12 5.21
CA LEU A 39 -3.82 -6.15 4.23
C LEU A 39 -5.34 -6.18 4.10
N ASP A 40 -5.98 -7.30 4.41
CA ASP A 40 -7.43 -7.43 4.51
C ASP A 40 -8.00 -6.53 5.61
N VAL A 41 -7.32 -6.47 6.77
CA VAL A 41 -7.68 -5.60 7.88
C VAL A 41 -7.36 -4.14 7.55
N LEU A 42 -6.15 -3.88 7.04
CA LEU A 42 -5.67 -2.52 6.76
C LEU A 42 -6.45 -1.83 5.63
N LEU A 43 -6.83 -2.56 4.58
CA LEU A 43 -7.54 -1.98 3.43
C LEU A 43 -9.06 -2.07 3.56
N GLY A 44 -9.55 -2.97 4.43
CA GLY A 44 -10.98 -3.15 4.70
C GLY A 44 -11.81 -3.21 3.41
N PRO A 45 -12.76 -2.28 3.18
CA PRO A 45 -13.60 -2.27 1.98
C PRO A 45 -12.84 -2.14 0.65
N TYR A 46 -11.61 -1.63 0.64
CA TYR A 46 -10.78 -1.50 -0.58
C TYR A 46 -10.00 -2.78 -0.91
N PHE A 47 -9.96 -3.77 -0.01
CA PHE A 47 -9.23 -5.02 -0.21
C PHE A 47 -9.63 -5.79 -1.50
N PRO A 48 -10.92 -5.86 -1.90
CA PRO A 48 -11.29 -6.48 -3.17
C PRO A 48 -10.68 -5.78 -4.39
N ASN A 49 -10.61 -4.45 -4.40
CA ASN A 49 -10.02 -3.67 -5.49
C ASN A 49 -8.51 -3.90 -5.57
N TYR A 50 -7.85 -3.96 -4.40
CA TYR A 50 -6.44 -4.32 -4.30
C TYR A 50 -6.17 -5.71 -4.89
N ARG A 51 -6.96 -6.73 -4.53
CA ARG A 51 -6.82 -8.09 -5.07
C ARG A 51 -7.03 -8.15 -6.58
N LEU A 52 -8.00 -7.41 -7.11
CA LEU A 52 -8.26 -7.34 -8.55
C LEU A 52 -7.09 -6.70 -9.31
N ALA A 53 -6.54 -5.61 -8.78
CA ALA A 53 -5.38 -4.93 -9.35
C ALA A 53 -4.16 -5.86 -9.35
N LEU A 54 -3.87 -6.52 -8.23
CA LEU A 54 -2.80 -7.52 -8.16
C LEU A 54 -2.99 -8.70 -9.13
N ALA A 55 -4.19 -9.27 -9.17
CA ALA A 55 -4.47 -10.43 -10.03
C ALA A 55 -4.23 -10.10 -11.50
N THR A 56 -4.69 -8.93 -11.96
CA THR A 56 -4.47 -8.49 -13.33
C THR A 56 -2.97 -8.29 -13.61
N ALA A 57 -2.24 -7.66 -12.70
CA ALA A 57 -0.80 -7.44 -12.87
C ALA A 57 -0.02 -8.74 -13.00
N LEU A 58 -0.35 -9.73 -12.17
CA LEU A 58 0.28 -11.05 -12.19
C LEU A 58 -0.06 -11.85 -13.45
N THR A 59 -1.21 -11.61 -14.08
CA THR A 59 -1.57 -12.26 -15.36
C THR A 59 -0.88 -11.62 -16.57
N GLY A 60 -0.48 -10.34 -16.48
CA GLY A 60 0.11 -9.58 -17.58
C GLY A 60 1.64 -9.51 -17.58
N ALA A 61 2.29 -9.79 -16.45
CA ALA A 61 3.72 -9.55 -16.28
C ALA A 61 4.50 -10.84 -15.98
N ASN A 62 5.62 -11.03 -16.69
CA ASN A 62 6.78 -11.81 -16.21
C ASN A 62 7.49 -11.12 -15.01
N ALA A 63 6.78 -10.29 -14.23
CA ALA A 63 7.34 -9.54 -13.13
C ALA A 63 7.55 -10.49 -11.96
N GLY A 64 8.82 -10.66 -11.55
CA GLY A 64 9.15 -11.35 -10.33
C GLY A 64 8.42 -10.73 -9.15
N VAL A 65 8.00 -11.56 -8.20
CA VAL A 65 7.30 -11.14 -6.97
C VAL A 65 8.18 -10.23 -6.09
N ASP A 66 9.47 -10.14 -6.40
CA ASP A 66 10.48 -9.37 -5.68
C ASP A 66 10.33 -7.85 -5.89
N SER A 67 9.80 -7.41 -7.03
CA SER A 67 9.52 -6.00 -7.27
C SER A 67 8.45 -5.82 -8.33
N MET A 68 7.37 -5.12 -7.97
CA MET A 68 6.24 -4.90 -8.85
C MET A 68 5.60 -3.54 -8.58
N ARG A 69 5.27 -2.83 -9.66
CA ARG A 69 4.39 -1.64 -9.62
C ARG A 69 3.17 -1.91 -10.49
N VAL A 70 2.00 -1.70 -9.92
CA VAL A 70 0.70 -1.89 -10.58
C VAL A 70 -0.07 -0.59 -10.49
N GLU A 71 -0.63 -0.14 -11.60
CA GLU A 71 -1.58 0.96 -11.65
C GLU A 71 -2.88 0.47 -12.25
N GLN A 72 -3.90 0.29 -11.42
CA GLN A 72 -5.18 -0.22 -11.86
C GLN A 72 -6.32 0.13 -10.90
N SER A 73 -7.52 0.31 -11.45
CA SER A 73 -8.72 0.59 -10.66
C SER A 73 -8.59 1.83 -9.76
N GLY A 74 -7.78 2.80 -10.18
CA GLY A 74 -7.52 4.02 -9.42
C GLY A 74 -6.59 3.85 -8.22
N LEU A 75 -5.95 2.68 -8.10
CA LEU A 75 -4.93 2.36 -7.11
C LEU A 75 -3.57 2.28 -7.79
N ILE A 76 -2.54 2.75 -7.08
CA ILE A 76 -1.16 2.39 -7.36
C ILE A 76 -0.68 1.49 -6.23
N ILE A 77 -0.18 0.32 -6.59
CA ILE A 77 0.39 -0.68 -5.69
C ILE A 77 1.85 -0.83 -6.05
N GLU A 78 2.73 -0.73 -5.07
CA GLU A 78 4.14 -1.02 -5.20
C GLU A 78 4.53 -2.05 -4.17
N ILE A 79 5.24 -3.08 -4.61
CA ILE A 79 5.77 -4.14 -3.78
C ILE A 79 7.26 -4.19 -4.03
N ASP A 80 8.03 -4.25 -2.95
CA ASP A 80 9.46 -4.44 -2.94
C ASP A 80 9.78 -5.49 -1.88
N ASN A 81 10.02 -6.72 -2.32
CA ASN A 81 10.33 -7.85 -1.44
C ASN A 81 11.82 -8.22 -1.45
N HIS A 82 12.69 -7.30 -1.86
CA HIS A 82 14.13 -7.58 -1.89
C HIS A 82 14.67 -7.96 -0.51
N GLY A 83 15.55 -8.98 -0.47
CA GLY A 83 16.23 -9.39 0.75
C GLY A 83 15.37 -10.18 1.75
N GLY A 84 14.17 -10.64 1.36
CA GLY A 84 13.31 -11.48 2.19
C GLY A 84 12.43 -10.71 3.19
N ALA A 85 12.39 -9.38 3.10
CA ALA A 85 11.41 -8.56 3.81
C ALA A 85 10.20 -8.33 2.90
N PHE A 86 8.99 -8.41 3.44
CA PHE A 86 7.78 -8.01 2.74
C PHE A 86 7.58 -6.51 2.91
N ALA A 87 7.79 -5.74 1.85
CA ALA A 87 7.52 -4.31 1.87
C ALA A 87 6.69 -3.88 0.67
N GLY A 88 5.95 -2.79 0.86
CA GLY A 88 5.13 -2.25 -0.19
C GLY A 88 4.28 -1.08 0.28
N ARG A 89 3.57 -0.51 -0.69
CA ARG A 89 2.60 0.55 -0.45
C ARG A 89 1.45 0.44 -1.45
N VAL A 90 0.29 0.90 -1.03
CA VAL A 90 -0.87 1.11 -1.88
C VAL A 90 -1.44 2.48 -1.62
N TYR A 91 -1.79 3.21 -2.66
CA TYR A 91 -2.40 4.53 -2.53
C TYR A 91 -3.34 4.86 -3.66
N LEU A 92 -4.22 5.83 -3.39
CA LEU A 92 -5.18 6.40 -4.32
C LEU A 92 -4.60 7.72 -4.87
N PRO A 93 -4.08 7.78 -6.11
CA PRO A 93 -3.44 8.99 -6.64
C PRO A 93 -4.39 10.20 -6.67
N GLN A 94 -5.66 9.93 -6.95
CA GLN A 94 -6.74 10.92 -6.98
C GLN A 94 -7.19 11.42 -5.59
N ALA A 95 -6.79 10.73 -4.51
CA ALA A 95 -7.12 11.11 -3.14
C ALA A 95 -5.93 11.73 -2.39
N LEU A 96 -4.80 11.96 -3.07
CA LEU A 96 -3.67 12.67 -2.50
C LEU A 96 -4.09 14.09 -2.10
N PRO A 97 -3.87 14.51 -0.84
CA PRO A 97 -4.13 15.89 -0.44
C PRO A 97 -3.30 16.88 -1.26
N ALA A 98 -3.81 18.11 -1.42
CA ALA A 98 -3.11 19.14 -2.18
C ALA A 98 -1.67 19.35 -1.67
N GLY A 99 -0.70 19.25 -2.58
CA GLY A 99 0.72 19.40 -2.28
C GLY A 99 1.42 18.14 -1.73
N VAL A 100 0.71 17.02 -1.56
CA VAL A 100 1.31 15.72 -1.19
C VAL A 100 1.79 15.01 -2.43
N ARG A 101 3.05 14.59 -2.43
CA ARG A 101 3.66 13.77 -3.46
C ARG A 101 3.65 12.29 -3.05
N ASP A 102 3.67 11.41 -4.04
CA ASP A 102 3.74 9.96 -3.85
C ASP A 102 5.01 9.52 -3.11
N ASP A 103 6.12 10.25 -3.27
CA ASP A 103 7.38 10.07 -2.51
C ASP A 103 7.24 10.20 -0.98
N SER A 104 6.12 10.74 -0.50
CA SER A 104 5.85 10.98 0.92
C SER A 104 5.22 9.77 1.60
N ILE A 105 4.74 8.80 0.81
CA ILE A 105 4.16 7.53 1.26
C ILE A 105 5.30 6.50 1.31
N ARG A 106 5.69 6.04 2.50
CA ARG A 106 6.85 5.17 2.69
C ARG A 106 6.59 4.18 3.79
#